data_AF-A0A2W2CQZ8-F1
#
_entry.id   AF-A0A2W2CQZ8-F1
#
_cell.length_a   1.000
_cell.length_b   1.000
_cell.length_c   1.000
_cell.angle_alpha   90.00
_cell.angle_beta   90.00
_cell.angle_gamma   90.00
#
_symmetry.space_group_name_H-M   'P 1'
#
loop_
_entity.id
_entity.type
_entity.pdbx_description
1 polymer ?
#
loop_
_entity_poly.entity_id
_entity_poly.type
_entity_poly.pdbx_seq_one_letter_code
_entity_poly.pdbx_strand_id
1 'polypeptide(L)'
;MSWLAYVDESIRTDDGVYVLAAVALERVDAAAVRAAVRALEPRPGRRFHWRDKEPYERRDAASLLADLPVLPIVTIGAPVDPRRQERGRRHCMAALLFELAEAGVEEVWLESRNPTADRRDLHVIGGFRTRRIVPGGLRIGHARPGDEPLLWAADIVAGAASAGAGGDAAYRELIGAKLTEHQVTLG
;
A
#
# COMPACT_ATOMS: atom_id res chain seq x y z
N MET A 1 14.70 -13.85 10.58
CA MET A 1 13.35 -13.61 10.04
C MET A 1 13.47 -12.43 9.10
N SER A 2 13.09 -12.58 7.82
CA SER A 2 13.24 -11.53 6.79
C SER A 2 11.84 -11.09 6.37
N TRP A 3 11.59 -9.78 6.43
CA TRP A 3 10.28 -9.18 6.17
C TRP A 3 10.24 -8.46 4.82
N LEU A 4 9.11 -8.61 4.14
CA LEU A 4 8.79 -7.99 2.86
C LEU A 4 7.62 -7.03 3.06
N ALA A 5 7.55 -5.97 2.26
CA ALA A 5 6.36 -5.16 2.12
C ALA A 5 6.05 -4.85 0.66
N TYR A 6 4.75 -4.85 0.34
CA TYR A 6 4.22 -4.48 -0.97
C TYR A 6 3.30 -3.30 -0.81
N VAL A 7 3.39 -2.33 -1.71
CA VAL A 7 2.81 -1.00 -1.50
C VAL A 7 2.02 -0.56 -2.71
N ASP A 8 0.81 -0.08 -2.46
CA ASP A 8 -0.05 0.55 -3.46
C ASP A 8 -0.68 1.86 -2.94
N GLU A 9 -1.27 2.63 -3.83
CA GLU A 9 -1.85 3.94 -3.53
C GLU A 9 -3.33 4.06 -3.89
N SER A 10 -4.04 4.88 -3.12
CA SER A 10 -5.40 5.31 -3.45
C SER A 10 -5.54 6.80 -3.23
N ILE A 11 -6.20 7.48 -4.17
CA ILE A 11 -6.39 8.94 -4.12
C ILE A 11 -7.88 9.23 -4.28
N ARG A 12 -8.44 10.00 -3.34
CA ARG A 12 -9.77 10.61 -3.43
C ARG A 12 -9.58 12.07 -3.81
N THR A 13 -9.81 12.39 -5.08
CA THR A 13 -9.65 13.75 -5.59
C THR A 13 -10.68 14.72 -5.04
N ASP A 14 -11.90 14.25 -4.77
CA ASP A 14 -13.02 15.10 -4.38
C ASP A 14 -12.86 15.60 -2.93
N ASP A 15 -12.33 14.75 -2.06
CA ASP A 15 -12.13 15.04 -0.64
C ASP A 15 -10.67 15.37 -0.30
N GLY A 16 -9.77 15.35 -1.29
CA GLY A 16 -8.35 15.62 -1.11
C GLY A 16 -7.66 14.65 -0.15
N VAL A 17 -7.92 13.35 -0.27
CA VAL A 17 -7.28 12.32 0.57
C VAL A 17 -6.29 11.51 -0.25
N TYR A 18 -5.08 11.36 0.26
CA TYR A 18 -4.03 10.50 -0.30
C TYR A 18 -3.76 9.35 0.64
N VAL A 19 -3.85 8.13 0.14
CA VAL A 19 -3.59 6.92 0.89
C VAL A 19 -2.42 6.19 0.26
N LEU A 20 -1.45 5.82 1.08
CA LEU A 20 -0.36 4.93 0.70
C LEU A 20 -0.38 3.76 1.69
N ALA A 21 -0.66 2.57 1.17
CA ALA A 21 -0.85 1.37 1.96
C ALA A 21 0.23 0.35 1.66
N ALA A 22 0.72 -0.30 2.71
CA ALA A 22 1.62 -1.43 2.65
C ALA A 22 0.95 -2.67 3.24
N VAL A 23 1.30 -3.82 2.67
CA VAL A 23 1.09 -5.14 3.27
C VAL A 23 2.48 -5.69 3.60
N ALA A 24 2.82 -5.70 4.88
CA ALA A 24 4.05 -6.30 5.39
C ALA A 24 3.81 -7.75 5.79
N LEU A 25 4.77 -8.63 5.53
CA LEU A 25 4.68 -10.06 5.87
C LEU A 25 6.06 -10.69 5.99
N GLU A 26 6.14 -11.83 6.68
CA GLU A 26 7.35 -12.64 6.67
C GLU A 26 7.56 -13.27 5.29
N ARG A 27 8.82 -13.33 4.86
CA ARG A 27 9.20 -13.95 3.58
C ARG A 27 8.74 -15.39 3.46
N VAL A 28 8.69 -16.12 4.58
CA VAL A 28 8.25 -17.53 4.60
C VAL A 28 6.78 -17.69 4.21
N ASP A 29 5.94 -16.69 4.52
CA ASP A 29 4.50 -16.70 4.21
C ASP A 29 4.19 -16.16 2.82
N ALA A 30 5.14 -15.48 2.17
CA ALA A 30 4.91 -14.78 0.92
C ALA A 30 4.39 -15.67 -0.22
N ALA A 31 4.81 -16.93 -0.28
CA ALA A 31 4.29 -17.87 -1.28
C ALA A 31 2.81 -18.21 -1.03
N ALA A 32 2.44 -18.50 0.23
CA ALA A 32 1.09 -18.86 0.61
C ALA A 32 0.12 -17.68 0.48
N VAL A 33 0.51 -16.50 0.98
CA VAL A 33 -0.28 -15.27 0.85
C VAL A 33 -0.48 -14.91 -0.63
N ARG A 34 0.58 -15.00 -1.45
CA ARG A 34 0.48 -14.74 -2.89
C ARG A 34 -0.50 -15.68 -3.58
N ALA A 35 -0.51 -16.96 -3.22
CA ALA A 35 -1.45 -17.93 -3.77
C ALA A 35 -2.91 -17.62 -3.35
N ALA A 36 -3.14 -17.28 -2.09
CA ALA A 36 -4.46 -16.90 -1.59
C ALA A 36 -5.00 -15.64 -2.27
N VAL A 37 -4.19 -14.59 -2.39
CA VAL A 37 -4.59 -13.34 -3.06
C VAL A 37 -4.78 -13.55 -4.55
N ARG A 38 -4.00 -14.43 -5.18
CA ARG A 38 -4.19 -14.80 -6.60
C ARG A 38 -5.54 -15.48 -6.86
N ALA A 39 -6.16 -16.11 -5.86
CA ALA A 39 -7.51 -16.68 -6.01
C ALA A 39 -8.60 -15.60 -6.22
N LEU A 40 -8.30 -14.32 -5.97
CA LEU A 40 -9.19 -13.19 -6.27
C LEU A 40 -9.18 -12.78 -7.76
N GLU A 41 -8.37 -13.42 -8.60
CA GLU A 41 -8.37 -13.17 -10.06
C GLU A 41 -9.80 -13.29 -10.60
N PRO A 42 -10.39 -12.23 -11.20
CA PRO A 42 -11.71 -12.34 -11.80
C PRO A 42 -11.75 -13.35 -12.97
N ARG A 43 -10.62 -13.51 -13.66
CA ARG A 43 -10.38 -14.46 -14.75
C ARG A 43 -8.87 -14.79 -14.78
N PRO A 44 -8.46 -15.97 -15.30
CA PRO A 44 -7.05 -16.34 -15.38
C PRO A 44 -6.19 -15.26 -16.02
N GLY A 45 -5.16 -14.80 -15.29
CA GLY A 45 -4.20 -13.80 -15.75
C GLY A 45 -4.73 -12.36 -15.75
N ARG A 46 -5.93 -12.10 -15.23
CA ARG A 46 -6.45 -10.76 -15.02
C ARG A 46 -6.25 -10.36 -13.57
N ARG A 47 -5.49 -9.27 -13.33
CA ARG A 47 -5.27 -8.75 -11.98
C ARG A 47 -6.57 -8.35 -11.28
N PHE A 48 -6.59 -8.51 -9.96
CA PHE A 48 -7.56 -7.83 -9.10
C PHE A 48 -7.24 -6.32 -9.06
N HIS A 49 -8.28 -5.49 -9.02
CA HIS A 49 -8.16 -4.05 -8.81
C HIS A 49 -9.42 -3.54 -8.08
N TRP A 50 -9.26 -2.99 -6.89
CA TRP A 50 -10.32 -2.63 -5.94
C TRP A 50 -11.42 -1.77 -6.57
N ARG A 51 -11.03 -0.79 -7.39
CA ARG A 51 -11.96 0.16 -8.02
C ARG A 51 -12.93 -0.53 -8.98
N ASP A 52 -12.54 -1.65 -9.58
CA ASP A 52 -13.34 -2.39 -10.56
C ASP A 52 -14.32 -3.39 -9.92
N LYS A 53 -14.38 -3.43 -8.58
CA LYS A 53 -15.07 -4.47 -7.81
C LYS A 53 -16.39 -4.04 -7.23
N GLU A 54 -17.33 -4.97 -7.19
CA GLU A 54 -18.61 -4.78 -6.52
C GLU A 54 -18.43 -4.76 -4.99
N PRO A 55 -19.35 -4.14 -4.23
CA PRO A 55 -19.26 -4.06 -2.77
C PRO A 55 -19.06 -5.41 -2.06
N TYR A 56 -19.71 -6.48 -2.53
CA TYR A 56 -19.54 -7.81 -1.93
C TYR A 56 -18.15 -8.39 -2.21
N GLU A 57 -17.61 -8.23 -3.43
CA GLU A 57 -16.24 -8.68 -3.76
C GLU A 57 -15.19 -7.93 -2.93
N ARG A 58 -15.40 -6.63 -2.68
CA ARG A 58 -14.53 -5.82 -1.81
C ARG A 58 -14.56 -6.29 -0.37
N ARG A 59 -15.75 -6.67 0.13
CA ARG A 59 -15.94 -7.23 1.47
C ARG A 59 -15.21 -8.56 1.60
N ASP A 60 -15.42 -9.46 0.65
CA ASP A 60 -14.78 -10.78 0.64
C ASP A 60 -13.25 -10.66 0.56
N ALA A 61 -12.74 -9.74 -0.26
CA ALA A 61 -11.30 -9.47 -0.36
C ALA A 61 -10.71 -8.90 0.95
N ALA A 62 -11.40 -7.97 1.60
CA ALA A 62 -10.97 -7.43 2.89
C ALA A 62 -11.03 -8.50 4.01
N SER A 63 -12.06 -9.34 4.03
CA SER A 63 -12.16 -10.49 4.94
C SER A 63 -11.03 -11.50 4.71
N LEU A 64 -10.72 -11.83 3.46
CA LEU A 64 -9.59 -12.70 3.13
C LEU A 64 -8.27 -12.15 3.71
N LEU A 65 -8.01 -10.85 3.54
CA LEU A 65 -6.81 -10.24 4.12
C LEU A 65 -6.77 -10.27 5.65
N ALA A 66 -7.93 -10.14 6.31
CA ALA A 66 -8.02 -10.23 7.75
C ALA A 66 -7.57 -11.60 8.28
N ASP A 67 -7.74 -12.66 7.50
CA ASP A 67 -7.35 -14.03 7.87
C ASP A 67 -5.90 -14.38 7.52
N LEU A 68 -5.24 -13.63 6.63
CA LEU A 68 -3.88 -13.90 6.18
C LEU A 68 -2.81 -13.40 7.18
N PRO A 69 -1.62 -14.02 7.22
CA PRO A 69 -0.49 -13.59 8.08
C PRO A 69 0.20 -12.35 7.51
N VAL A 70 -0.53 -11.24 7.47
CA VAL A 70 -0.07 -9.95 6.98
C VAL A 70 -0.30 -8.85 8.01
N LEU A 71 0.52 -7.81 7.95
CA LEU A 71 0.41 -6.60 8.75
C LEU A 71 0.18 -5.40 7.81
N PRO A 72 -1.07 -4.95 7.67
CA PRO A 72 -1.38 -3.73 6.93
C PRO A 72 -0.86 -2.49 7.63
N ILE A 73 -0.15 -1.62 6.91
CA ILE A 73 0.30 -0.31 7.41
C ILE A 73 -0.14 0.75 6.42
N VAL A 74 -0.81 1.81 6.88
CA VAL A 74 -1.36 2.86 6.02
C VAL A 74 -0.89 4.23 6.47
N THR A 75 -0.53 5.07 5.51
CA THR A 75 -0.36 6.51 5.70
C THR A 75 -1.45 7.26 4.95
N ILE A 76 -2.09 8.20 5.64
CA ILE A 76 -3.18 9.02 5.10
C ILE A 76 -2.77 10.49 5.16
N GLY A 77 -2.62 11.12 4.00
CA GLY A 77 -2.40 12.55 3.87
C GLY A 77 -3.69 13.27 3.52
N ALA A 78 -4.09 14.24 4.34
CA ALA A 78 -5.22 15.13 4.07
C ALA A 78 -5.05 16.48 4.78
N PRO A 79 -5.54 17.60 4.22
CA PRO A 79 -6.09 17.74 2.87
C PRO A 79 -4.97 17.80 1.82
N VAL A 80 -5.21 17.19 0.65
CA VAL A 80 -4.33 17.16 -0.51
C VAL A 80 -4.94 18.04 -1.58
N ASP A 81 -4.21 19.06 -2.02
CA ASP A 81 -4.55 19.77 -3.25
C ASP A 81 -4.48 18.76 -4.43
N PRO A 82 -5.58 18.51 -5.17
CA PRO A 82 -5.59 17.57 -6.30
C PRO A 82 -4.59 17.94 -7.40
N ARG A 83 -4.13 19.20 -7.47
CA ARG A 83 -3.06 19.64 -8.39
C ARG A 83 -1.66 19.34 -7.88
N ARG A 84 -1.52 18.96 -6.60
CA ARG A 84 -0.26 18.66 -5.90
C ARG A 84 -0.21 17.23 -5.36
N GLN A 85 -0.83 16.28 -6.06
CA GLN A 85 -0.82 14.84 -5.69
C GLN A 85 0.60 14.31 -5.44
N GLU A 86 1.57 14.68 -6.28
CA GLU A 86 2.97 14.28 -6.10
C GLU A 86 3.60 14.78 -4.80
N ARG A 87 3.10 15.90 -4.26
CA ARG A 87 3.51 16.37 -2.93
C ARG A 87 2.91 15.49 -1.84
N GLY A 88 1.62 15.16 -1.95
CA GLY A 88 0.93 14.22 -1.05
C GLY A 88 1.64 12.87 -1.01
N ARG A 89 1.94 12.31 -2.19
CA ARG A 89 2.70 11.06 -2.34
C ARG A 89 4.03 11.10 -1.60
N ARG A 90 4.81 12.17 -1.74
CA ARG A 90 6.13 12.28 -1.09
C ARG A 90 6.03 12.25 0.44
N HIS A 91 5.07 12.94 1.02
CA HIS A 91 4.92 12.97 2.48
C HIS A 91 4.44 11.62 3.01
N CYS A 92 3.42 11.04 2.35
CA CYS A 92 2.92 9.72 2.74
C CYS A 92 4.00 8.64 2.55
N MET A 93 4.75 8.67 1.44
CA MET A 93 5.85 7.73 1.19
C MET A 93 6.99 7.88 2.19
N ALA A 94 7.34 9.11 2.60
CA ALA A 94 8.34 9.33 3.64
C ALA A 94 7.92 8.69 4.97
N ALA A 95 6.68 8.94 5.40
CA ALA A 95 6.13 8.35 6.62
C ALA A 95 6.05 6.82 6.53
N LEU A 96 5.49 6.29 5.44
CA LEU A 96 5.29 4.84 5.29
C LEU A 96 6.61 4.09 5.29
N LEU A 97 7.62 4.58 4.55
CA LEU A 97 8.94 3.94 4.51
C LEU A 97 9.68 4.03 5.84
N PHE A 98 9.46 5.09 6.63
CA PHE A 98 9.97 5.19 7.99
C PHE A 98 9.35 4.11 8.89
N GLU A 99 8.03 4.00 8.91
CA GLU A 99 7.32 3.00 9.73
C GLU A 99 7.69 1.56 9.33
N LEU A 100 7.81 1.27 8.03
CA LEU A 100 8.25 -0.03 7.54
C LEU A 100 9.69 -0.36 7.98
N ALA A 101 10.58 0.64 7.96
CA ALA A 101 11.95 0.46 8.43
C ALA A 101 12.01 0.18 9.93
N GLU A 102 11.26 0.94 10.74
CA GLU A 102 11.16 0.73 12.20
C GLU A 102 10.56 -0.64 12.54
N ALA A 103 9.62 -1.13 11.73
CA ALA A 103 9.06 -2.47 11.84
C ALA A 103 10.02 -3.60 11.40
N GLY A 104 11.24 -3.27 10.94
CA GLY A 104 12.24 -4.25 10.54
C GLY A 104 12.02 -4.86 9.14
N VAL A 105 11.23 -4.21 8.28
CA VAL A 105 11.10 -4.62 6.88
C VAL A 105 12.44 -4.44 6.17
N GLU A 106 12.84 -5.41 5.35
CA GLU A 106 14.12 -5.40 4.63
C GLU A 106 13.96 -5.02 3.16
N GLU A 107 12.80 -5.34 2.57
CA GLU A 107 12.48 -5.11 1.16
C GLU A 107 11.07 -4.52 1.00
N VAL A 108 10.99 -3.44 0.24
CA VAL A 108 9.74 -2.78 -0.13
C VAL A 108 9.58 -2.78 -1.64
N TRP A 109 8.43 -3.21 -2.12
CA TRP A 109 8.05 -3.23 -3.53
C TRP A 109 6.86 -2.33 -3.77
N LEU A 110 7.11 -1.17 -4.38
CA LEU A 110 6.07 -0.21 -4.78
C LEU A 110 5.40 -0.67 -6.08
N GLU A 111 4.09 -0.44 -6.25
CA GLU A 111 3.45 -0.62 -7.55
C GLU A 111 4.12 0.30 -8.60
N SER A 112 4.55 -0.30 -9.72
CA SER A 112 5.09 0.43 -10.87
C SER A 112 3.97 1.14 -11.61
N ARG A 113 4.11 2.47 -11.75
CA ARG A 113 3.15 3.31 -12.50
C ARG A 113 3.58 3.48 -13.95
N ASN A 114 4.88 3.67 -14.15
CA ASN A 114 5.60 3.69 -15.43
C ASN A 114 7.08 3.99 -15.15
N PRO A 115 8.00 3.70 -16.09
CA PRO A 115 9.43 3.90 -15.87
C PRO A 115 9.85 5.32 -15.47
N THR A 116 9.10 6.35 -15.90
CA THR A 116 9.41 7.75 -15.55
C THR A 116 9.00 8.06 -14.11
N ALA A 117 7.82 7.62 -13.69
CA ALA A 117 7.36 7.75 -12.31
C ALA A 117 8.24 6.95 -11.34
N ASP A 118 8.64 5.74 -11.73
CA ASP A 118 9.47 4.86 -10.89
C ASP A 118 10.85 5.48 -10.64
N ARG A 119 11.49 6.04 -11.68
CA ARG A 119 12.77 6.79 -11.52
C ARG A 119 12.62 8.00 -10.61
N ARG A 120 11.49 8.72 -10.70
CA ARG A 120 11.22 9.87 -9.84
C ARG A 120 11.04 9.45 -8.39
N ASP A 121 10.35 8.33 -8.14
CA ASP A 121 10.20 7.77 -6.79
C ASP A 121 11.59 7.41 -6.21
N LEU A 122 12.45 6.74 -6.98
CA LEU A 122 13.82 6.42 -6.55
C LEU A 122 14.67 7.67 -6.27
N HIS A 123 14.53 8.73 -7.06
CA HIS A 123 15.19 10.00 -6.81
C HIS A 123 14.74 10.63 -5.48
N VAL A 124 13.43 10.65 -5.22
CA VAL A 124 12.86 11.13 -3.96
C VAL A 124 13.37 10.30 -2.77
N ILE A 125 13.40 8.97 -2.90
CA ILE A 125 13.92 8.05 -1.88
C ILE A 125 15.40 8.32 -1.59
N GLY A 126 16.19 8.66 -2.61
CA GLY A 126 17.57 9.12 -2.43
C GLY A 126 17.65 10.34 -1.49
N GLY A 127 16.75 11.30 -1.66
CA GLY A 127 16.61 12.45 -0.76
C GLY A 127 16.24 12.05 0.68
N PHE A 128 15.36 11.06 0.86
CA PHE A 128 14.99 10.53 2.18
C PHE A 128 16.17 9.90 2.90
N ARG A 129 17.00 9.14 2.17
CA ARG A 129 18.23 8.52 2.71
C ARG A 129 19.24 9.57 3.16
N THR A 130 19.47 10.62 2.37
CA THR A 130 20.37 11.74 2.75
C THR A 130 19.89 12.42 4.04
N ARG A 131 18.58 12.51 4.24
CA ARG A 131 17.95 13.09 5.44
C ARG A 131 17.81 12.10 6.60
N ARG A 132 18.27 10.86 6.45
CA ARG A 132 18.16 9.76 7.42
C ARG A 132 16.71 9.43 7.83
N ILE A 133 15.74 9.72 6.94
CA ILE A 133 14.34 9.29 7.12
C ILE A 133 14.20 7.80 6.82
N VAL A 134 14.93 7.32 5.81
CA VAL A 134 14.94 5.92 5.39
C VAL A 134 16.37 5.38 5.53
N PRO A 135 16.60 4.25 6.19
CA PRO A 135 17.93 3.68 6.32
C PRO A 135 18.47 3.16 4.99
N GLY A 136 19.80 3.18 4.81
CA GLY A 136 20.45 2.67 3.61
C GLY A 136 20.27 1.17 3.38
N GLY A 137 19.99 0.41 4.45
CA GLY A 137 19.78 -1.05 4.39
C GLY A 137 18.41 -1.47 3.85
N LEU A 138 17.41 -0.58 3.85
CA LEU A 138 16.09 -0.88 3.29
C LEU A 138 16.17 -0.93 1.76
N ARG A 139 15.98 -2.12 1.20
CA ARG A 139 15.91 -2.33 -0.25
C ARG A 139 14.54 -1.88 -0.74
N ILE A 140 14.51 -1.00 -1.75
CA ILE A 140 13.26 -0.48 -2.30
C ILE A 140 13.32 -0.62 -3.81
N GLY A 141 12.27 -1.20 -4.39
CA GLY A 141 12.10 -1.39 -5.81
C GLY A 141 10.65 -1.22 -6.24
N HIS A 142 10.40 -1.51 -7.51
CA HIS A 142 9.07 -1.47 -8.11
C HIS A 142 8.71 -2.83 -8.69
N ALA A 143 7.45 -3.22 -8.54
CA ALA A 143 6.90 -4.44 -9.11
C ALA A 143 5.68 -4.11 -9.99
N ARG A 144 5.42 -4.96 -10.99
CA ARG A 144 4.26 -4.81 -11.86
C ARG A 144 3.06 -5.54 -11.27
N PRO A 145 1.89 -4.91 -11.25
CA PRO A 145 0.70 -5.53 -10.67
C PRO A 145 0.12 -6.67 -11.52
N GLY A 146 0.49 -6.80 -12.80
CA GLY A 146 0.13 -7.98 -13.58
C GLY A 146 0.80 -9.26 -13.09
N ASP A 147 1.98 -9.13 -12.48
CA ASP A 147 2.86 -10.26 -12.16
C ASP A 147 2.84 -10.62 -10.66
N GLU A 148 2.53 -9.64 -9.79
CA GLU A 148 2.69 -9.74 -8.35
C GLU A 148 1.38 -9.54 -7.57
N PRO A 149 0.71 -10.64 -7.14
CA PRO A 149 -0.52 -10.58 -6.34
C PRO A 149 -0.38 -9.87 -4.98
N LEU A 150 0.81 -9.80 -4.40
CA LEU A 150 0.98 -9.07 -3.13
C LEU A 150 0.78 -7.56 -3.28
N LEU A 151 0.88 -7.01 -4.51
CA LEU A 151 0.44 -5.64 -4.78
C LEU A 151 -1.09 -5.51 -4.73
N TRP A 152 -1.85 -6.56 -5.04
CA TRP A 152 -3.32 -6.53 -4.94
C TRP A 152 -3.76 -6.54 -3.50
N ALA A 153 -3.01 -7.22 -2.63
CA ALA A 153 -3.21 -7.13 -1.19
C ALA A 153 -3.08 -5.66 -0.71
N ALA A 154 -2.05 -4.96 -1.19
CA ALA A 154 -1.86 -3.54 -0.88
C ALA A 154 -2.96 -2.64 -1.48
N ASP A 155 -3.42 -2.91 -2.70
CA ASP A 155 -4.56 -2.23 -3.36
C ASP A 155 -5.86 -2.39 -2.55
N ILE A 156 -6.14 -3.59 -2.02
CA ILE A 156 -7.30 -3.84 -1.14
C ILE A 156 -7.20 -3.01 0.14
N VAL A 157 -6.02 -2.97 0.79
CA VAL A 157 -5.82 -2.16 2.00
C VAL A 157 -5.97 -0.66 1.68
N ALA A 158 -5.38 -0.18 0.58
CA ALA A 158 -5.50 1.21 0.14
C ALA A 158 -6.96 1.57 -0.14
N GLY A 159 -7.70 0.68 -0.80
CA GLY A 159 -9.11 0.82 -1.10
C GLY A 159 -9.98 0.86 0.15
N ALA A 160 -9.77 -0.06 1.09
CA ALA A 160 -10.50 -0.13 2.35
C ALA A 160 -10.26 1.13 3.21
N ALA A 161 -9.01 1.55 3.38
CA ALA A 161 -8.66 2.76 4.12
C ALA A 161 -9.23 4.03 3.45
N SER A 162 -9.16 4.11 2.13
CA SER A 162 -9.74 5.22 1.34
C SER A 162 -11.27 5.28 1.45
N ALA A 163 -11.96 4.12 1.46
CA ALA A 163 -13.39 4.07 1.73
C ALA A 163 -13.72 4.59 3.14
N GLY A 164 -12.96 4.15 4.16
CA GLY A 164 -13.11 4.60 5.54
C GLY A 164 -12.92 6.10 5.71
N ALA A 165 -11.88 6.68 5.09
CA ALA A 165 -11.65 8.13 5.08
C ALA A 165 -12.80 8.90 4.40
N GLY A 166 -13.53 8.25 3.47
CA GLY A 166 -14.72 8.78 2.82
C GLY A 166 -16.04 8.53 3.55
N GLY A 167 -16.01 7.99 4.77
CA GLY A 167 -17.19 7.73 5.60
C GLY A 167 -17.78 6.32 5.50
N ASP A 168 -17.21 5.44 4.66
CA ASP A 168 -17.59 4.01 4.60
C ASP A 168 -16.51 3.14 5.23
N ALA A 169 -16.59 2.97 6.55
CA ALA A 169 -15.59 2.24 7.33
C ALA A 169 -15.72 0.70 7.25
N ALA A 170 -16.77 0.16 6.62
CA ALA A 170 -17.13 -1.25 6.72
C ALA A 170 -16.00 -2.20 6.29
N TYR A 171 -15.24 -1.85 5.25
CA TYR A 171 -14.11 -2.66 4.79
C TYR A 171 -12.86 -2.49 5.65
N ARG A 172 -12.61 -1.25 6.10
CA ARG A 172 -11.48 -0.92 6.98
C ARG A 172 -11.61 -1.62 8.32
N GLU A 173 -12.82 -1.73 8.86
CA GLU A 173 -13.09 -2.45 10.12
C GLU A 173 -12.72 -3.93 10.06
N LEU A 174 -12.92 -4.59 8.92
CA LEU A 174 -12.57 -6.01 8.74
C LEU A 174 -11.07 -6.27 8.94
N ILE A 175 -10.22 -5.36 8.46
CA ILE A 175 -8.76 -5.46 8.61
C ILE A 175 -8.23 -4.74 9.86
N GLY A 176 -9.11 -4.09 10.61
CA GLY A 176 -8.76 -3.16 11.70
C GLY A 176 -7.96 -3.77 12.84
N ALA A 177 -8.12 -5.07 13.10
CA ALA A 177 -7.40 -5.76 14.17
C ALA A 177 -5.88 -5.87 13.92
N LYS A 178 -5.46 -5.80 12.65
CA LYS A 178 -4.05 -5.90 12.21
C LYS A 178 -3.52 -4.59 11.61
N LEU A 179 -4.40 -3.63 11.34
CA LEU A 179 -4.08 -2.38 10.65
C LEU A 179 -3.40 -1.37 11.57
N THR A 180 -2.22 -0.92 11.16
CA THR A 180 -1.58 0.29 11.70
C THR A 180 -1.84 1.47 10.76
N GLU A 181 -2.32 2.59 11.29
CA GLU A 181 -2.72 3.76 10.50
C GLU A 181 -2.07 5.04 11.02
N HIS A 182 -1.47 5.82 10.12
CA HIS A 182 -0.76 7.05 10.43
C HIS A 182 -1.31 8.23 9.61
N GLN A 183 -1.64 9.32 10.30
CA GLN A 183 -2.04 10.57 9.66
C GLN A 183 -0.82 11.43 9.33
N VAL A 184 -0.79 11.99 8.13
CA VAL A 184 0.34 12.78 7.61
C VAL A 184 -0.12 14.21 7.34
N THR A 185 0.42 15.15 8.11
CA THR A 185 0.15 16.58 7.91
C THR A 185 0.86 17.08 6.66
N LEU A 186 0.08 17.57 5.69
CA LEU A 186 0.58 18.15 4.45
C LEU A 186 0.74 19.67 4.63
N GLY A 187 1.83 20.09 5.29
CA GLY A 187 2.13 21.52 5.53
C GLY A 187 2.50 22.34 4.31
#